data_AF-A0A1H1M576-F1
#
_entry.id   AF-A0A1H1M576-F1
#
_cell.length_a   1.000
_cell.length_b   1.000
_cell.length_c   1.000
_cell.angle_alpha   90.00
_cell.angle_beta   90.00
_cell.angle_gamma   90.00
#
_symmetry.space_group_name_H-M   'P 1'
#
loop_
_entity.id
_entity.type
_entity.pdbx_description
1 polymer ?
#
loop_
_entity_poly.entity_id
_entity_poly.type
_entity_poly.pdbx_seq_one_letter_code
_entity_poly.pdbx_strand_id
1 'polypeptide(L)'
;MTADNIARLSRKLLASCLVEERSVFLHSGDYRENIALLPSPLRETTLMLVDEIRRLVPTDFSFGLAFDFTGLRLSLEFEDGNTGAFGPSAFFTSFKSLRRHLKKQQWDELRRNGINEGGIFDELLSEAQDRPVNIPSSEEAAKKWANALNEAIAIVRSTQLLPDFALIIARDDAGLNTEPLKSREEVVFTIADRMATSCDILAVLERGVVWSFPEIEQAKLEAIEQLGPISRAKAEGRFTL
;
A
#
# COMPACT_ATOMS: atom_id res chain seq x y z
N MET A 1 2.53 24.88 30.32
CA MET A 1 1.55 23.79 30.52
C MET A 1 2.16 22.51 29.99
N THR A 2 2.41 21.54 30.86
CA THR A 2 3.19 20.34 30.54
C THR A 2 2.52 19.50 29.46
N ALA A 3 3.32 19.14 28.46
CA ALA A 3 2.92 18.35 27.30
C ALA A 3 2.55 16.90 27.66
N ASP A 4 2.59 16.50 28.93
CA ASP A 4 2.54 15.09 29.36
C ASP A 4 1.35 14.26 28.88
N ASN A 5 0.23 14.88 28.48
CA ASN A 5 -0.97 14.17 28.03
C ASN A 5 -1.13 14.25 26.51
N ILE A 6 -0.57 13.27 25.80
CA ILE A 6 -0.68 13.13 24.35
C ILE A 6 -2.13 12.95 23.93
N ALA A 7 -2.95 12.19 24.67
CA ALA A 7 -4.36 12.03 24.34
C ALA A 7 -5.16 13.35 24.38
N ARG A 8 -4.72 14.32 25.20
CA ARG A 8 -5.28 15.68 25.17
C ARG A 8 -4.78 16.47 23.97
N LEU A 9 -3.50 16.32 23.59
CA LEU A 9 -2.96 16.91 22.37
C LEU A 9 -3.69 16.37 21.13
N SER A 10 -3.84 15.06 20.99
CA SER A 10 -4.53 14.42 19.86
C SER A 10 -5.96 14.94 19.69
N ARG A 11 -6.74 14.99 20.78
CA ARG A 11 -8.12 15.55 20.72
C ARG A 11 -8.16 17.02 20.28
N LYS A 12 -7.16 17.82 20.67
CA LYS A 12 -7.07 19.21 20.21
C LYS A 12 -6.65 19.32 18.74
N LEU A 13 -5.77 18.44 18.27
CA LEU A 13 -5.36 18.36 16.87
C LEU A 13 -6.53 17.94 15.98
N LEU A 14 -7.31 16.94 16.39
CA LEU A 14 -8.53 16.53 15.67
C LEU A 14 -9.62 17.60 15.62
N ALA A 15 -9.63 18.52 16.59
CA ALA A 15 -10.54 19.66 16.60
C ALA A 15 -10.03 20.83 15.73
N SER A 16 -8.79 20.77 15.22
CA SER A 16 -8.26 21.71 14.24
C SER A 16 -8.48 21.16 12.82
N CYS A 17 -8.85 22.01 11.87
CA CYS A 17 -9.44 21.67 10.57
C CYS A 17 -8.54 20.91 9.55
N LEU A 18 -7.64 20.02 9.99
CA LEU A 18 -6.73 19.21 9.16
C LEU A 18 -7.15 17.73 9.12
N VAL A 19 -8.45 17.45 9.23
CA VAL A 19 -8.96 16.09 9.35
C VAL A 19 -9.25 15.53 7.97
N GLU A 20 -8.35 14.69 7.47
CA GLU A 20 -8.74 13.59 6.59
C GLU A 20 -9.07 12.38 7.49
N GLU A 21 -10.25 11.79 7.31
CA GLU A 21 -10.60 10.48 7.91
C GLU A 21 -10.41 10.33 9.43
N ARG A 22 -10.66 11.39 10.21
CA ARG A 22 -10.59 11.40 11.70
C ARG A 22 -9.18 11.21 12.29
N SER A 23 -8.12 11.43 11.52
CA SER A 23 -6.75 11.37 11.99
C SER A 23 -5.92 12.54 11.49
N VAL A 24 -4.84 12.88 12.22
CA VAL A 24 -3.80 13.80 11.72
C VAL A 24 -2.52 13.00 11.54
N PHE A 25 -1.93 13.06 10.34
CA PHE A 25 -0.69 12.35 10.01
C PHE A 25 0.47 13.33 9.88
N LEU A 26 1.62 12.99 10.47
CA LEU A 26 2.88 13.71 10.28
C LEU A 26 3.96 12.70 9.90
N HIS A 27 4.64 12.92 8.77
CA HIS A 27 5.76 12.09 8.38
C HIS A 27 7.08 12.84 8.61
N SER A 28 8.14 12.10 8.95
CA SER A 28 9.46 12.67 9.26
C SER A 28 10.05 13.57 8.15
N GLY A 29 9.64 13.33 6.89
CA GLY A 29 10.05 14.10 5.71
C GLY A 29 9.28 15.41 5.47
N ASP A 30 8.03 15.53 5.93
CA ASP A 30 7.12 16.64 5.56
C ASP A 30 6.43 17.33 6.75
N TYR A 31 6.68 16.86 7.98
CA TYR A 31 5.94 17.29 9.18
C TYR A 31 5.89 18.81 9.39
N ARG A 32 6.88 19.56 8.91
CA ARG A 32 6.95 21.02 9.08
C ARG A 32 5.83 21.74 8.34
N GLU A 33 5.48 21.27 7.15
CA GLU A 33 4.42 21.84 6.32
C GLU A 33 3.07 21.60 6.99
N ASN A 34 2.83 20.36 7.42
CA ASN A 34 1.62 19.97 8.15
C ASN A 34 1.45 20.70 9.49
N ILE A 35 2.54 20.88 10.25
CA ILE A 35 2.51 21.61 11.52
C ILE A 35 2.30 23.12 11.32
N ALA A 36 2.77 23.70 10.21
CA ALA A 36 2.59 25.13 9.94
C ALA A 36 1.10 25.52 9.82
N LEU A 37 0.24 24.58 9.42
CA LEU A 37 -1.20 24.77 9.32
C LEU A 37 -1.92 24.73 10.68
N LEU A 38 -1.25 24.32 11.76
CA LEU A 38 -1.83 24.25 13.10
C LEU A 38 -1.90 25.63 13.79
N PRO A 39 -2.93 25.86 14.63
CA PRO A 39 -2.98 27.02 15.54
C PRO A 39 -1.72 27.10 16.42
N SER A 40 -1.22 28.33 16.68
CA SER A 40 0.06 28.55 17.37
C SER A 40 0.29 27.72 18.65
N PRO A 41 -0.69 27.57 19.58
CA PRO A 41 -0.48 26.78 20.79
C PRO A 41 -0.31 25.27 20.52
N LEU A 42 -0.93 24.76 19.46
CA LEU A 42 -0.79 23.36 19.04
C LEU A 42 0.50 23.15 18.28
N ARG A 43 0.88 24.12 17.45
CA ARG A 43 2.14 24.13 16.71
C ARG A 43 3.34 23.91 17.63
N GLU A 44 3.48 24.73 18.68
CA GLU A 44 4.61 24.62 19.62
C GLU A 44 4.65 23.25 20.31
N THR A 45 3.49 22.78 20.79
CA THR A 45 3.41 21.50 21.51
C THR A 45 3.73 20.31 20.60
N THR A 46 3.24 20.33 19.36
CA THR A 46 3.51 19.28 18.37
C THR A 46 4.97 19.32 17.89
N LEU A 47 5.57 20.51 17.72
CA LEU A 47 7.00 20.62 17.43
C LEU A 47 7.85 20.04 18.55
N MET A 48 7.54 20.35 19.81
CA MET A 48 8.26 19.77 20.95
C MET A 48 8.18 18.24 20.99
N LEU A 49 7.03 17.66 20.61
CA LEU A 49 6.87 16.21 20.46
C LEU A 49 7.79 15.66 19.37
N VAL A 50 7.72 16.25 18.18
CA VAL A 50 8.53 15.80 17.03
C VAL A 50 10.01 15.93 17.33
N ASP A 51 10.45 17.03 17.94
CA ASP A 51 11.86 17.26 18.28
C ASP A 51 12.36 16.23 19.31
N GLU A 52 11.55 15.86 20.31
CA GLU A 52 11.92 14.81 21.27
C GLU A 52 12.00 13.43 20.59
N ILE A 53 11.10 13.13 19.64
CA ILE A 53 11.17 11.89 18.85
C ILE A 53 12.44 11.89 18.01
N ARG A 54 12.72 12.95 17.23
CA ARG A 54 13.95 13.09 16.43
C ARG A 54 15.24 13.00 17.25
N ARG A 55 15.20 13.41 18.52
CA ARG A 55 16.36 13.30 19.43
C ARG A 55 16.59 11.87 19.92
N LEU A 56 15.57 11.02 19.93
CA LEU A 56 15.62 9.66 20.48
C LEU A 56 15.64 8.58 19.40
N VAL A 57 15.05 8.86 18.23
CA VAL A 57 15.05 7.98 17.06
C VAL A 57 16.34 8.23 16.27
N PRO A 58 17.12 7.18 15.96
CA PRO A 58 18.29 7.29 15.11
C PRO A 58 17.97 7.86 13.72
N THR A 59 18.95 8.49 13.06
CA THR A 59 18.75 9.21 11.79
C THR A 59 18.47 8.30 10.60
N ASP A 60 18.79 7.02 10.71
CA ASP A 60 18.53 5.95 9.74
C ASP A 60 17.13 5.33 9.89
N PHE A 61 16.27 5.94 10.71
CA PHE A 61 14.86 5.60 10.81
C PHE A 61 14.01 6.82 10.44
N SER A 62 13.01 6.59 9.60
CA SER A 62 11.89 7.49 9.42
C SER A 62 10.82 7.22 10.49
N PHE A 63 9.90 8.17 10.65
CA PHE A 63 8.75 7.98 11.52
C PHE A 63 7.48 8.62 10.96
N GLY A 64 6.36 7.96 11.24
CA GLY A 64 5.01 8.46 11.01
C GLY A 64 4.28 8.64 12.35
N LEU A 65 3.59 9.76 12.51
CA LEU A 65 2.74 10.05 13.67
C LEU A 65 1.29 10.12 13.22
N ALA A 66 0.44 9.25 13.73
CA ALA A 66 -1.01 9.33 13.53
C ALA A 66 -1.69 9.67 14.86
N PHE A 67 -2.39 10.81 14.91
CA PHE A 67 -3.14 11.25 16.08
C PHE A 67 -4.62 10.91 15.92
N ASP A 68 -5.19 10.21 16.89
CA ASP A 68 -6.61 9.85 16.94
C ASP A 68 -7.26 10.25 18.28
N PHE A 69 -8.55 9.95 18.47
CA PHE A 69 -9.28 10.30 19.70
C PHE A 69 -8.71 9.65 20.95
N THR A 70 -7.96 8.57 20.79
CA THR A 70 -7.39 7.79 21.88
C THR A 70 -6.00 8.31 22.25
N GLY A 71 -5.21 8.83 21.29
CA GLY A 71 -3.80 9.18 21.53
C GLY A 71 -2.96 9.31 20.26
N LEU A 72 -1.71 8.90 20.35
CA LEU A 72 -0.73 8.92 19.27
C LEU A 72 -0.33 7.50 18.92
N ARG A 73 -0.42 7.15 17.65
CA ARG A 73 0.29 6.02 17.07
C ARG A 73 1.59 6.52 16.44
N LEU A 74 2.71 5.97 16.88
CA LEU A 74 4.02 6.17 16.25
C LEU A 74 4.34 4.92 15.45
N SER A 75 4.61 5.10 14.16
CA SER A 75 5.23 4.10 13.29
C SER A 75 6.69 4.49 13.06
N LEU A 76 7.58 3.52 13.09
CA LEU A 76 8.99 3.67 12.76
C LEU A 76 9.26 2.85 11.51
N GLU A 77 10.10 3.34 10.61
CA GLU A 77 10.52 2.57 9.44
C GLU A 77 12.04 2.70 9.32
N PHE A 78 12.73 1.56 9.26
CA PHE A 78 14.17 1.56 8.98
C PHE A 78 14.39 1.87 7.50
N GLU A 79 15.21 2.87 7.20
CA GLU A 79 15.55 3.23 5.82
C GLU A 79 16.88 2.57 5.43
N ASP A 80 16.80 1.36 4.87
CA ASP A 80 17.98 0.66 4.33
C ASP A 80 18.30 1.01 2.86
N GLY A 81 17.41 1.78 2.22
CA GLY A 81 17.51 2.16 0.81
C GLY A 81 16.94 1.12 -0.17
N ASN A 82 16.53 -0.07 0.29
CA ASN A 82 16.01 -1.18 -0.52
C ASN A 82 14.62 -1.61 -0.04
N THR A 83 13.58 -1.03 -0.64
CA THR A 83 12.23 -1.60 -0.85
C THR A 83 11.51 -2.28 0.33
N GLY A 84 11.82 -1.93 1.59
CA GLY A 84 11.10 -2.45 2.75
C GLY A 84 10.96 -1.43 3.88
N ALA A 85 9.74 -0.93 4.09
CA ALA A 85 9.41 -0.21 5.32
C ALA A 85 9.14 -1.22 6.43
N PHE A 86 10.14 -1.50 7.26
CA PHE A 86 9.96 -2.33 8.46
C PHE A 86 10.06 -1.46 9.72
N GLY A 87 9.03 -1.54 10.54
CA GLY A 87 9.20 -1.21 11.94
C GLY A 87 7.91 -1.25 12.78
N PRO A 88 8.09 -1.21 14.11
CA PRO A 88 6.98 -1.37 15.03
C PRO A 88 6.09 -0.12 15.05
N SER A 89 4.78 -0.35 14.99
CA SER A 89 3.77 0.65 15.35
C SER A 89 3.39 0.50 16.82
N ALA A 90 3.52 1.57 17.60
CA ALA A 90 3.14 1.57 19.01
C ALA A 90 2.26 2.77 19.36
N PHE A 91 1.39 2.57 20.34
CA PHE A 91 0.39 3.55 20.74
C PHE A 91 0.70 4.18 22.11
N PHE A 92 0.51 5.50 22.21
CA PHE A 92 0.92 6.30 23.36
C PHE A 92 -0.13 7.33 23.74
N THR A 93 -0.41 7.39 25.05
CA THR A 93 -1.30 8.40 25.65
C THR A 93 -0.53 9.48 26.42
N SER A 94 0.78 9.29 26.64
CA SER A 94 1.64 10.24 27.37
C SER A 94 3.06 10.34 26.81
N PHE A 95 3.69 11.50 27.00
CA PHE A 95 5.10 11.71 26.62
C PHE A 95 6.04 10.81 27.41
N LYS A 96 5.74 10.59 28.70
CA LYS A 96 6.56 9.72 29.57
C LYS A 96 6.58 8.28 29.07
N SER A 97 5.43 7.74 28.62
CA SER A 97 5.38 6.39 28.04
C SER A 97 6.13 6.30 26.72
N LEU A 98 5.94 7.28 25.83
CA LEU A 98 6.65 7.37 24.55
C LEU A 98 8.16 7.40 24.75
N ARG A 99 8.64 8.34 25.58
CA ARG A 99 10.07 8.50 25.90
C ARG A 99 10.67 7.23 26.49
N ARG A 100 9.96 6.58 27.42
CA ARG A 100 10.43 5.34 28.05
C ARG A 100 10.51 4.20 27.04
N HIS A 101 9.57 4.14 26.09
CA HIS A 101 9.57 3.15 25.02
C HIS A 101 10.78 3.36 24.11
N LEU A 102 10.94 4.56 23.54
CA LEU A 102 12.06 4.88 22.63
C LEU A 102 13.44 4.68 23.28
N LYS A 103 13.59 5.01 24.57
CA LYS A 103 14.86 4.78 25.29
C LYS A 103 15.19 3.31 25.55
N LYS A 104 14.19 2.42 25.55
CA LYS A 104 14.35 0.98 25.75
C LYS A 104 14.38 0.22 24.43
N GLN A 105 14.19 0.91 23.31
CA GLN A 105 14.16 0.30 22.00
C GLN A 105 15.53 -0.26 21.65
N GLN A 106 15.56 -1.52 21.24
CA GLN A 106 16.78 -2.17 20.75
C GLN A 106 16.97 -1.82 19.28
N TRP A 107 17.54 -0.65 19.02
CA TRP A 107 17.70 -0.12 17.66
C TRP A 107 18.49 -1.05 16.75
N ASP A 108 19.56 -1.68 17.25
CA ASP A 108 20.37 -2.62 16.46
C ASP A 108 19.60 -3.91 16.12
N GLU A 109 18.68 -4.33 16.97
CA GLU A 109 17.82 -5.47 16.68
C GLU A 109 16.81 -5.13 15.59
N LEU A 110 16.20 -3.93 15.65
CA LEU A 110 15.32 -3.45 14.58
C LEU A 110 16.07 -3.33 13.24
N ARG A 111 17.30 -2.81 13.25
CA ARG A 111 18.17 -2.77 12.06
C ARG A 111 18.42 -4.16 11.49
N ARG A 112 18.85 -5.11 12.33
CA ARG A 112 19.11 -6.49 11.87
C ARG A 112 17.86 -7.12 11.27
N ASN A 113 16.69 -6.92 11.88
CA ASN A 113 15.44 -7.45 11.35
C ASN A 113 15.10 -6.78 10.01
N GLY A 114 15.20 -5.46 9.93
CA GLY A 114 15.00 -4.73 8.67
C GLY A 114 15.96 -5.17 7.56
N ILE A 115 17.26 -5.29 7.85
CA ILE A 115 18.27 -5.79 6.91
C ILE A 115 18.00 -7.23 6.48
N ASN A 116 17.62 -8.11 7.41
CA ASN A 116 17.33 -9.50 7.09
C ASN A 116 16.08 -9.61 6.20
N GLU A 117 15.04 -8.82 6.50
CA GLU A 117 13.84 -8.76 5.66
C GLU A 117 14.14 -8.13 4.29
N GLY A 118 14.96 -7.08 4.24
CA GLY A 118 15.51 -6.48 3.01
C GLY A 118 16.28 -7.50 2.16
N GLY A 119 17.14 -8.30 2.81
CA GLY A 119 17.92 -9.37 2.18
C GLY A 119 17.05 -10.46 1.53
N ILE A 120 15.86 -10.76 2.08
CA ILE A 120 14.90 -11.67 1.44
C ILE A 120 14.44 -11.09 0.10
N PHE A 121 14.25 -9.78 -0.03
CA PHE A 121 13.87 -9.19 -1.32
C PHE A 121 15.00 -9.26 -2.35
N ASP A 122 16.24 -9.01 -1.95
CA ASP A 122 17.41 -9.15 -2.84
C ASP A 122 17.59 -10.60 -3.30
N GLU A 123 17.42 -11.57 -2.40
CA GLU A 123 17.41 -13.01 -2.74
C GLU A 123 16.27 -13.36 -3.70
N LEU A 124 15.04 -12.90 -3.43
CA LEU A 124 13.88 -13.11 -4.31
C LEU A 124 14.09 -12.49 -5.69
N LEU A 125 14.72 -11.31 -5.78
CA LEU A 125 15.06 -10.69 -7.06
C LEU A 125 16.11 -11.49 -7.81
N SER A 126 17.16 -11.94 -7.12
CA SER A 126 18.19 -12.79 -7.71
C SER A 126 17.59 -14.09 -8.23
N GLU A 127 16.76 -14.76 -7.43
CA GLU A 127 16.08 -15.98 -7.85
C GLU A 127 15.14 -15.74 -9.03
N ALA A 128 14.41 -14.62 -9.05
CA ALA A 128 13.52 -14.30 -10.14
C ALA A 128 14.28 -14.10 -11.46
N GLN A 129 15.46 -13.48 -11.45
CA GLN A 129 16.24 -13.25 -12.67
C GLN A 129 16.57 -14.55 -13.42
N ASP A 130 16.84 -15.62 -12.69
CA ASP A 130 17.18 -16.93 -13.25
C ASP A 130 15.97 -17.76 -13.69
N ARG A 131 14.75 -17.32 -13.34
CA ARG A 131 13.51 -18.03 -13.68
C ARG A 131 12.88 -17.47 -14.97
N PRO A 132 12.33 -18.33 -15.82
CA PRO A 132 11.67 -17.88 -17.05
C PRO A 132 10.42 -17.06 -16.74
N VAL A 133 10.14 -16.09 -17.60
CA VAL A 133 8.86 -15.37 -17.59
C VAL A 133 7.75 -16.31 -18.03
N ASN A 134 6.66 -16.36 -17.26
CA ASN A 134 5.49 -17.18 -17.54
C ASN A 134 4.22 -16.39 -17.18
N ILE A 135 3.91 -15.36 -17.97
CA ILE A 135 2.67 -14.60 -17.82
C ILE A 135 1.49 -15.51 -18.19
N PRO A 136 0.50 -15.74 -17.29
CA PRO A 136 -0.63 -16.61 -17.59
C PRO A 136 -1.46 -16.10 -18.77
N SER A 137 -1.80 -17.00 -19.70
CA SER A 137 -2.66 -16.69 -20.85
C SER A 137 -4.10 -16.42 -20.41
N SER A 138 -4.66 -15.27 -20.84
CA SER A 138 -6.08 -14.95 -20.59
C SER A 138 -7.01 -15.89 -21.33
N GLU A 139 -6.60 -16.41 -22.48
CA GLU A 139 -7.43 -17.36 -23.24
C GLU A 139 -7.59 -18.68 -22.48
N GLU A 140 -6.50 -19.23 -21.96
CA GLU A 140 -6.53 -20.48 -21.20
C GLU A 140 -7.25 -20.30 -19.86
N ALA A 141 -7.04 -19.16 -19.18
CA ALA A 141 -7.79 -18.83 -17.98
C ALA A 141 -9.29 -18.67 -18.27
N ALA A 142 -9.67 -18.00 -19.35
CA ALA A 142 -11.08 -17.86 -19.75
C ALA A 142 -11.73 -19.23 -20.07
N LYS A 143 -10.98 -20.18 -20.67
CA LYS A 143 -11.47 -21.56 -20.89
C LYS A 143 -11.74 -22.28 -19.58
N LYS A 144 -10.84 -22.17 -18.60
CA LYS A 144 -11.01 -22.75 -17.25
C LYS A 144 -12.28 -22.25 -16.56
N TRP A 145 -12.62 -20.97 -16.77
CA TRP A 145 -13.77 -20.30 -16.14
C TRP A 145 -14.96 -20.06 -17.07
N ALA A 146 -15.06 -20.76 -18.22
CA ALA A 146 -15.94 -20.39 -19.32
C ALA A 146 -17.41 -20.15 -18.93
N ASN A 147 -18.00 -21.04 -18.12
CA ASN A 147 -19.39 -20.90 -17.70
C ASN A 147 -19.61 -19.65 -16.83
N ALA A 148 -18.79 -19.49 -15.78
CA ALA A 148 -18.87 -18.34 -14.88
C ALA A 148 -18.55 -17.02 -15.58
N LEU A 149 -17.60 -17.03 -16.53
CA LEU A 149 -17.23 -15.87 -17.32
C LEU A 149 -18.39 -15.41 -18.22
N ASN A 150 -19.08 -16.34 -18.88
CA ASN A 150 -20.23 -16.02 -19.72
C ASN A 150 -21.37 -15.38 -18.90
N GLU A 151 -21.63 -15.88 -17.70
CA GLU A 151 -22.61 -15.30 -16.77
C GLU A 151 -22.19 -13.87 -16.35
N ALA A 152 -20.93 -13.67 -15.96
CA ALA A 152 -20.41 -12.35 -15.59
C ALA A 152 -20.51 -11.34 -16.74
N ILE A 153 -20.15 -11.72 -17.96
CA ILE A 153 -20.29 -10.87 -19.16
C ILE A 153 -21.76 -10.49 -19.40
N ALA A 154 -22.67 -11.44 -19.25
CA ALA A 154 -24.11 -11.18 -19.40
C ALA A 154 -24.62 -10.19 -18.33
N ILE A 155 -24.18 -10.35 -17.08
CA ILE A 155 -24.52 -9.44 -15.98
C ILE A 155 -24.04 -8.02 -16.29
N VAL A 156 -22.77 -7.85 -16.67
CA VAL A 156 -22.21 -6.54 -17.05
C VAL A 156 -23.05 -5.91 -18.16
N ARG A 157 -23.35 -6.66 -19.23
CA ARG A 157 -24.15 -6.17 -20.37
C ARG A 157 -25.59 -5.81 -20.03
N SER A 158 -26.17 -6.48 -19.03
CA SER A 158 -27.54 -6.23 -18.57
C SER A 158 -27.68 -5.05 -17.60
N THR A 159 -26.56 -4.49 -17.15
CA THR A 159 -26.56 -3.39 -16.18
C THR A 159 -27.11 -2.12 -16.82
N GLN A 160 -28.04 -1.44 -16.13
CA GLN A 160 -28.76 -0.27 -16.67
C GLN A 160 -27.84 0.89 -17.06
N LEU A 161 -26.72 1.04 -16.36
CA LEU A 161 -25.64 1.96 -16.71
C LEU A 161 -24.38 1.11 -16.94
N LEU A 162 -24.05 0.90 -18.21
CA LEU A 162 -22.83 0.20 -18.59
C LEU A 162 -21.62 0.98 -18.08
N PRO A 163 -20.69 0.35 -17.37
CA PRO A 163 -19.44 0.99 -17.04
C PRO A 163 -18.63 1.25 -18.33
N ASP A 164 -17.79 2.29 -18.32
CA ASP A 164 -16.88 2.54 -19.45
C ASP A 164 -15.96 1.35 -19.66
N PHE A 165 -15.42 0.79 -18.57
CA PHE A 165 -14.67 -0.46 -18.56
C PHE A 165 -15.15 -1.43 -17.46
N ALA A 166 -15.07 -2.72 -17.72
CA ALA A 166 -15.20 -3.75 -16.69
C ALA A 166 -14.10 -4.80 -16.85
N LEU A 167 -13.33 -5.02 -15.78
CA LEU A 167 -12.32 -6.06 -15.71
C LEU A 167 -12.91 -7.28 -14.99
N ILE A 168 -12.85 -8.44 -15.63
CA ILE A 168 -13.27 -9.71 -15.02
C ILE A 168 -12.02 -10.51 -14.70
N ILE A 169 -11.86 -10.84 -13.42
CA ILE A 169 -10.73 -11.60 -12.89
C ILE A 169 -11.19 -12.84 -12.15
N ALA A 170 -10.30 -13.80 -11.95
CA ALA A 170 -10.54 -14.91 -11.06
C ALA A 170 -9.34 -15.22 -10.19
N ARG A 171 -9.61 -15.83 -9.03
CA ARG A 171 -8.61 -16.42 -8.15
C ARG A 171 -9.15 -17.75 -7.64
N ASP A 172 -8.30 -18.76 -7.57
CA ASP A 172 -8.73 -20.15 -7.27
C ASP A 172 -9.42 -20.31 -5.90
N ASP A 173 -9.05 -19.47 -4.92
CA ASP A 173 -9.62 -19.46 -3.56
C ASP A 173 -10.83 -18.51 -3.39
N ALA A 174 -10.99 -17.52 -4.28
CA ALA A 174 -12.00 -16.46 -4.14
C ALA A 174 -13.08 -16.49 -5.23
N GLY A 175 -12.86 -17.26 -6.31
CA GLY A 175 -13.74 -17.29 -7.47
C GLY A 175 -13.57 -16.06 -8.36
N LEU A 176 -14.63 -15.75 -9.11
CA LEU A 176 -14.65 -14.69 -10.12
C LEU A 176 -15.13 -13.36 -9.51
N ASN A 177 -14.44 -12.27 -9.85
CA ASN A 177 -14.82 -10.91 -9.49
C ASN A 177 -14.93 -10.03 -10.75
N THR A 178 -15.81 -9.03 -10.70
CA THR A 178 -15.96 -8.02 -11.75
C THR A 178 -15.73 -6.64 -11.18
N GLU A 179 -14.81 -5.89 -11.78
CA GLU A 179 -14.38 -4.59 -11.29
C GLU A 179 -14.74 -3.50 -12.32
N PRO A 180 -15.63 -2.54 -12.00
CA PRO A 180 -15.95 -1.44 -12.87
C PRO A 180 -14.83 -0.39 -12.84
N LEU A 181 -14.42 0.08 -14.02
CA LEU A 181 -13.30 0.99 -14.22
C LEU A 181 -13.72 2.12 -15.17
N LYS A 182 -13.06 3.27 -15.04
CA LYS A 182 -13.46 4.52 -15.71
C LYS A 182 -12.60 4.84 -16.93
N SER A 183 -11.38 4.31 -17.00
CA SER A 183 -10.48 4.58 -18.11
C SER A 183 -9.56 3.40 -18.43
N ARG A 184 -8.93 3.46 -19.60
CA ARG A 184 -7.91 2.49 -20.00
C ARG A 184 -6.69 2.53 -19.09
N GLU A 185 -6.29 3.72 -18.61
CA GLU A 185 -5.18 3.80 -17.64
C GLU A 185 -5.52 3.04 -16.35
N GLU A 186 -6.76 3.16 -15.85
CA GLU A 186 -7.22 2.43 -14.67
C GLU A 186 -7.27 0.91 -14.91
N VAL A 187 -7.63 0.47 -16.12
CA VAL A 187 -7.54 -0.94 -16.53
C VAL A 187 -6.11 -1.46 -16.45
N VAL A 188 -5.16 -0.75 -17.06
CA VAL A 188 -3.75 -1.18 -17.06
C VAL A 188 -3.18 -1.20 -15.64
N PHE A 189 -3.44 -0.17 -14.85
CA PHE A 189 -3.03 -0.11 -13.44
C PHE A 189 -3.62 -1.25 -12.61
N THR A 190 -4.92 -1.54 -12.78
CA THR A 190 -5.60 -2.62 -12.05
C THR A 190 -5.11 -3.99 -12.50
N ILE A 191 -4.86 -4.22 -13.79
CA ILE A 191 -4.24 -5.46 -14.28
C ILE A 191 -2.87 -5.69 -13.61
N ALA A 192 -2.07 -4.64 -13.47
CA ALA A 192 -0.75 -4.72 -12.84
C ALA A 192 -0.85 -5.25 -11.39
N ASP A 193 -1.73 -4.64 -10.59
CA ASP A 193 -1.98 -5.05 -9.19
C ASP A 193 -2.52 -6.48 -9.11
N ARG A 194 -3.53 -6.81 -9.95
CA ARG A 194 -4.17 -8.13 -9.94
C ARG A 194 -3.21 -9.24 -10.33
N MET A 195 -2.38 -9.06 -11.35
CA MET A 195 -1.34 -10.03 -11.71
C MET A 195 -0.30 -10.20 -10.60
N ALA A 196 0.11 -9.12 -9.93
CA ALA A 196 1.04 -9.20 -8.80
C ALA A 196 0.46 -9.93 -7.56
N THR A 197 -0.87 -10.03 -7.48
CA THR A 197 -1.62 -10.76 -6.43
C THR A 197 -2.16 -12.11 -6.88
N SER A 198 -1.64 -12.66 -7.99
CA SER A 198 -1.98 -13.98 -8.52
C SER A 198 -3.43 -14.15 -8.97
N CYS A 199 -4.07 -13.08 -9.43
CA CYS A 199 -5.37 -13.16 -10.11
C CYS A 199 -5.17 -13.43 -11.61
N ASP A 200 -5.99 -14.32 -12.16
CA ASP A 200 -6.14 -14.51 -13.60
C ASP A 200 -6.98 -13.38 -14.20
N ILE A 201 -6.51 -12.79 -15.30
CA ILE A 201 -7.31 -11.82 -16.08
C ILE A 201 -8.13 -12.59 -17.11
N LEU A 202 -9.46 -12.59 -16.98
CA LEU A 202 -10.34 -13.40 -17.82
C LEU A 202 -10.89 -12.61 -19.02
N ALA A 203 -11.32 -11.37 -18.78
CA ALA A 203 -11.86 -10.50 -19.83
C ALA A 203 -11.76 -9.02 -19.44
N VAL A 204 -11.70 -8.18 -20.46
CA VAL A 204 -11.91 -6.74 -20.34
C VAL A 204 -13.08 -6.38 -21.24
N LEU A 205 -14.03 -5.63 -20.72
CA LEU A 205 -15.14 -5.08 -21.49
C LEU A 205 -14.97 -3.57 -21.56
N GLU A 206 -15.06 -3.00 -22.75
CA GLU A 206 -15.15 -1.56 -22.98
C GLU A 206 -16.56 -1.27 -23.49
N ARG A 207 -17.36 -0.56 -22.68
CA ARG A 207 -18.77 -0.25 -22.97
C ARG A 207 -19.58 -1.48 -23.43
N GLY A 208 -19.32 -2.62 -22.80
CA GLY A 208 -19.99 -3.90 -23.08
C GLY A 208 -19.41 -4.73 -24.24
N VAL A 209 -18.42 -4.20 -24.97
CA VAL A 209 -17.68 -4.91 -26.01
C VAL A 209 -16.47 -5.60 -25.37
N VAL A 210 -16.34 -6.91 -25.56
CA VAL A 210 -15.23 -7.69 -24.99
C VAL A 210 -13.99 -7.46 -25.85
N TRP A 211 -12.88 -7.09 -25.23
CA TRP A 211 -11.57 -7.04 -25.88
C TRP A 211 -11.16 -8.43 -26.36
N SER A 212 -10.45 -8.48 -27.48
CA SER A 212 -9.80 -9.70 -27.94
C SER A 212 -8.67 -10.12 -26.99
N PHE A 213 -8.36 -11.42 -26.93
CA PHE A 213 -7.25 -11.89 -26.10
C PHE A 213 -5.92 -11.20 -26.43
N PRO A 214 -5.54 -10.97 -27.70
CA PRO A 214 -4.34 -10.19 -28.02
C PRO A 214 -4.33 -8.77 -27.42
N GLU A 215 -5.47 -8.09 -27.36
CA GLU A 215 -5.56 -6.76 -26.71
C GLU A 215 -5.36 -6.87 -25.20
N ILE A 216 -5.90 -7.90 -24.57
CA ILE A 216 -5.71 -8.16 -23.14
C ILE A 216 -4.24 -8.49 -22.85
N GLU A 217 -3.60 -9.36 -23.64
CA GLU A 217 -2.18 -9.69 -23.48
C GLU A 217 -1.30 -8.46 -23.66
N GLN A 218 -1.60 -7.60 -24.63
CA GLN A 218 -0.87 -6.34 -24.80
C GLN A 218 -1.04 -5.41 -23.59
N ALA A 219 -2.24 -5.35 -23.00
CA ALA A 219 -2.48 -4.56 -21.78
C ALA A 219 -1.72 -5.13 -20.56
N LYS A 220 -1.60 -6.45 -20.43
CA LYS A 220 -0.76 -7.08 -19.39
C LYS A 220 0.71 -6.70 -19.55
N LEU A 221 1.23 -6.74 -20.78
CA LEU A 221 2.61 -6.33 -21.06
C LEU A 221 2.85 -4.86 -20.72
N GLU A 222 1.89 -3.98 -20.99
CA GLU A 222 1.96 -2.58 -20.59
C GLU A 222 1.88 -2.41 -19.07
N ALA A 223 1.07 -3.23 -18.39
CA ALA A 223 0.87 -3.20 -16.95
C ALA A 223 2.14 -3.59 -16.17
N ILE A 224 2.85 -4.63 -16.61
CA ILE A 224 4.07 -5.09 -15.92
C ILE A 224 5.22 -4.09 -15.97
N GLU A 225 5.26 -3.20 -16.97
CA GLU A 225 6.27 -2.13 -17.06
C GLU A 225 6.08 -1.04 -16.00
N GLN A 226 4.90 -0.96 -15.39
CA GLN A 226 4.60 0.00 -14.32
C GLN A 226 4.95 -0.54 -12.93
N LEU A 227 5.30 -1.82 -12.82
CA LEU A 227 5.54 -2.48 -11.54
C LEU A 227 7.00 -2.35 -11.09
N GLY A 228 7.17 -2.19 -9.78
CA GLY A 228 8.47 -2.36 -9.14
C GLY A 228 9.00 -3.80 -9.30
N PRO A 229 10.31 -4.03 -9.13
CA PRO A 229 10.98 -5.29 -9.51
C PRO A 229 10.34 -6.58 -8.96
N ILE A 230 9.97 -6.60 -7.67
CA ILE A 230 9.34 -7.77 -7.02
C ILE A 230 7.92 -7.98 -7.55
N SER A 231 7.11 -6.94 -7.61
CA SER A 231 5.73 -7.02 -8.10
C SER A 231 5.71 -7.45 -9.57
N ARG A 232 6.66 -6.96 -10.38
CA ARG A 232 6.86 -7.40 -11.76
C ARG A 232 7.18 -8.88 -11.82
N ALA A 233 8.14 -9.36 -11.03
CA ALA A 233 8.50 -10.78 -11.00
C ALA A 233 7.32 -11.69 -10.58
N LYS A 234 6.47 -11.23 -9.66
CA LYS A 234 5.20 -11.91 -9.31
C LYS A 234 4.23 -11.96 -10.48
N ALA A 235 3.98 -10.80 -11.10
CA ALA A 235 3.07 -10.69 -12.24
C ALA A 235 3.54 -11.49 -13.47
N GLU A 236 4.87 -11.61 -13.65
CA GLU A 236 5.51 -12.45 -14.66
C GLU A 236 5.48 -13.95 -14.31
N GLY A 237 4.88 -14.34 -13.19
CA GLY A 237 4.74 -15.74 -12.79
C GLY A 237 6.03 -16.43 -12.38
N ARG A 238 7.12 -15.67 -12.12
CA ARG A 238 8.45 -16.24 -11.85
C ARG A 238 8.53 -17.01 -10.53
N PHE A 239 7.61 -16.76 -9.60
CA PHE A 239 7.59 -17.45 -8.30
C PHE A 239 6.61 -18.63 -8.23
N THR A 240 5.81 -18.83 -9.26
CA THR A 240 4.87 -19.95 -9.39
C THR A 240 5.56 -21.11 -10.09
N LEU A 241 5.61 -22.26 -9.41
CA LEU A 241 6.15 -23.53 -9.93
C LEU A 241 5.15 -24.23 -10.85
#